data_AF-A0A6G0Y7K2-F1
#
_entry.id   AF-A0A6G0Y7K2-F1
#
_cell.length_a   1.000
_cell.length_b   1.000
_cell.length_c   1.000
_cell.angle_alpha   90.00
_cell.angle_beta   90.00
_cell.angle_gamma   90.00
#
_symmetry.space_group_name_H-M   'P 1'
#
loop_
_entity.id
_entity.type
_entity.pdbx_description
1 polymer ?
#
loop_
_entity_poly.entity_id
_entity_poly.type
_entity_poly.pdbx_seq_one_letter_code
_entity_poly.pdbx_strand_id
1 'polypeptide(L)'
;MSKKFTPTPYDAIFKQFLSEKETAKDFFDILLPNEIKALCDLEASKYQSTPDKLIAWRLMRYSMSAMQKHLDAGHKQLPLVFPIMFYSGEQSPHPYSTNWLDCFEDRKMAESIYTNAFKLADVTTLDDGEIMQHKRMALLTLIQKHIQIRDMTELMNEIVTLL
;
A
#
# COMPACT_ATOMS: atom_id res chain seq x y z
N MET A 1 -4.02 5.04 -31.09
CA MET A 1 -2.84 5.91 -31.00
C MET A 1 -2.95 6.73 -29.73
N SER A 2 -2.02 6.60 -28.79
CA SER A 2 -2.02 7.42 -27.57
C SER A 2 -1.62 8.85 -27.94
N LYS A 3 -2.53 9.82 -27.73
CA LYS A 3 -2.20 11.24 -27.89
C LYS A 3 -1.14 11.59 -26.85
N LYS A 4 0.05 12.00 -27.29
CA LYS A 4 1.09 12.51 -26.38
C LYS A 4 0.56 13.78 -25.72
N PHE A 5 0.45 13.76 -24.40
CA PHE A 5 0.06 14.91 -23.60
C PHE A 5 1.15 15.98 -23.67
N THR A 6 0.78 17.21 -24.06
CA THR A 6 1.68 18.36 -24.09
C THR A 6 1.25 19.30 -22.97
N PRO A 7 2.10 19.58 -21.95
CA PRO A 7 1.71 20.45 -20.84
C PRO A 7 1.29 21.84 -21.32
N THR A 8 0.14 22.33 -20.87
CA THR A 8 -0.26 23.72 -21.14
C THR A 8 0.53 24.68 -20.24
N PRO A 9 0.70 25.96 -20.62
CA PRO A 9 1.31 26.97 -19.75
C PRO A 9 0.58 27.09 -18.39
N TYR A 10 -0.73 26.89 -18.37
CA TYR A 10 -1.56 26.96 -17.17
C TYR A 10 -1.29 25.78 -16.21
N ASP A 11 -1.06 24.57 -16.73
CA ASP A 11 -0.66 23.40 -15.93
C ASP A 11 0.69 23.63 -15.22
N ALA A 12 1.64 24.28 -15.91
CA ALA A 12 2.96 24.59 -15.36
C ALA A 12 2.85 25.64 -14.25
N ILE A 13 2.06 26.69 -14.48
CA ILE A 13 1.77 27.74 -13.50
C ILE A 13 1.09 27.15 -12.25
N PHE A 14 0.07 26.30 -12.43
CA PHE A 14 -0.64 25.68 -11.31
C PHE A 14 0.26 24.75 -10.48
N LYS A 15 1.14 23.97 -11.13
CA LYS A 15 2.16 23.16 -10.43
C LYS A 15 3.15 24.01 -9.66
N GLN A 16 3.56 25.16 -10.22
CA GLN A 16 4.45 26.09 -9.55
C GLN A 16 3.78 26.69 -8.32
N PHE A 17 2.53 27.15 -8.43
CA PHE A 17 1.77 27.66 -7.28
C PHE A 17 1.55 26.61 -6.20
N LEU A 18 1.20 25.36 -6.55
CA LEU A 18 1.05 24.29 -5.56
C LEU A 18 2.38 23.82 -4.94
N SER A 19 3.53 24.23 -5.49
CA SER A 19 4.82 24.00 -4.84
C SER A 19 5.08 24.98 -3.69
N GLU A 20 4.33 26.09 -3.64
CA GLU A 20 4.34 27.04 -2.53
C GLU A 20 3.41 26.54 -1.41
N LYS A 21 3.98 26.37 -0.22
CA LYS A 21 3.29 25.77 0.93
C LYS A 21 2.03 26.53 1.35
N GLU A 22 2.03 27.85 1.24
CA GLU A 22 0.89 28.70 1.61
C GLU A 22 -0.25 28.59 0.59
N THR A 23 0.05 28.68 -0.70
CA THR A 23 -0.96 28.51 -1.75
C THR A 23 -1.56 27.11 -1.78
N ALA A 24 -0.76 26.08 -1.52
CA ALA A 24 -1.26 24.73 -1.33
C ALA A 24 -2.26 24.66 -0.16
N LYS A 25 -1.92 25.26 1.00
CA LYS A 25 -2.81 25.32 2.18
C LYS A 25 -4.14 26.02 1.87
N ASP A 26 -4.11 27.20 1.24
CA ASP A 26 -5.33 27.94 0.88
C ASP A 26 -6.24 27.11 -0.04
N PHE A 27 -5.64 26.36 -0.97
CA PHE A 27 -6.38 25.47 -1.85
C PHE A 27 -7.00 24.28 -1.09
N PHE A 28 -6.28 23.69 -0.14
CA PHE A 28 -6.83 22.67 0.76
C PHE A 28 -7.91 23.22 1.69
N ASP A 29 -7.83 24.50 2.06
CA ASP A 29 -8.82 25.15 2.90
C ASP A 29 -10.20 25.20 2.26
N ILE A 30 -10.25 25.34 0.93
CA ILE A 30 -11.47 25.32 0.12
C ILE A 30 -12.01 23.89 -0.01
N LEU A 31 -11.13 22.89 -0.11
CA LEU A 31 -11.51 21.54 -0.54
C LEU A 31 -11.74 20.54 0.60
N LEU A 32 -11.13 20.75 1.77
CA LEU A 32 -11.16 19.78 2.86
C LEU A 32 -11.97 20.29 4.06
N PRO A 33 -12.73 19.41 4.75
CA PRO A 33 -13.25 19.69 6.09
C PRO A 33 -12.13 19.98 7.10
N ASN A 34 -12.42 20.81 8.12
CA ASN A 34 -11.42 21.30 9.08
C ASN A 34 -10.73 20.18 9.87
N GLU A 35 -11.42 19.07 10.09
CA GLU A 35 -10.92 17.90 10.81
C GLU A 35 -9.77 17.20 10.07
N ILE A 36 -9.76 17.27 8.73
CA ILE A 36 -8.75 16.65 7.88
C ILE A 36 -7.52 17.55 7.74
N LYS A 37 -7.72 18.88 7.78
CA LYS A 37 -6.64 19.88 7.64
C LYS A 37 -5.60 19.79 8.75
N ALA A 38 -6.03 19.51 9.97
CA ALA A 38 -5.15 19.39 11.14
C ALA A 38 -4.21 18.17 11.07
N LEU A 39 -4.49 17.22 10.16
CA LEU A 39 -3.79 15.93 10.06
C LEU A 39 -2.95 15.80 8.79
N CYS A 40 -3.00 16.78 7.87
CA CYS A 40 -2.33 16.69 6.58
C CYS A 40 -0.92 17.27 6.62
N ASP A 41 0.09 16.42 6.41
CA ASP A 41 1.41 16.87 5.99
C ASP A 41 1.42 16.98 4.45
N LEU A 42 1.47 18.20 3.92
CA LEU A 42 1.14 18.54 2.52
C LEU A 42 2.19 18.13 1.47
N GLU A 43 3.18 17.34 1.86
CA GLU A 43 4.35 16.95 1.07
C GLU A 43 4.04 16.05 -0.15
N ALA A 44 2.80 15.62 -0.36
CA ALA A 44 2.43 14.62 -1.39
C ALA A 44 1.44 15.09 -2.47
N SER A 45 1.18 16.39 -2.57
CA SER A 45 0.20 16.95 -3.53
C SER A 45 0.66 16.76 -4.98
N LYS A 46 -0.13 16.05 -5.79
CA LYS A 46 0.17 15.83 -7.22
C LYS A 46 -0.98 16.34 -8.09
N TYR A 47 -0.59 16.99 -9.20
CA TYR A 47 -1.51 17.51 -10.20
C TYR A 47 -1.45 16.67 -11.48
N GLN A 48 -2.61 16.42 -12.09
CA GLN A 48 -2.73 15.71 -13.35
C GLN A 48 -3.87 16.25 -14.22
N SER A 49 -3.62 16.32 -15.53
CA SER A 49 -4.57 16.76 -16.56
C SER A 49 -4.95 15.65 -17.54
N THR A 50 -4.30 14.49 -17.51
CA THR A 50 -4.74 13.29 -18.27
C THR A 50 -5.30 12.25 -17.31
N PRO A 51 -6.50 11.69 -17.53
CA PRO A 51 -7.03 10.58 -16.72
C PRO A 51 -6.07 9.39 -16.62
N ASP A 52 -5.92 8.81 -15.44
CA ASP A 52 -5.15 7.57 -15.22
C ASP A 52 -6.06 6.50 -14.60
N LYS A 53 -6.21 5.37 -15.29
CA LYS A 53 -7.07 4.26 -14.84
C LYS A 53 -6.61 3.66 -13.52
N LEU A 54 -5.32 3.72 -13.21
CA LEU A 54 -4.71 3.21 -11.97
C LEU A 54 -4.38 4.33 -10.99
N ILE A 55 -5.08 5.47 -11.07
CA ILE A 55 -4.86 6.62 -10.18
C ILE A 55 -4.93 6.24 -8.70
N ALA A 56 -5.89 5.40 -8.33
CA ALA A 56 -6.08 4.97 -6.95
C ALA A 56 -4.89 4.14 -6.44
N TRP A 57 -4.37 3.21 -7.25
CA TRP A 57 -3.13 2.48 -6.94
C TRP A 57 -1.93 3.42 -6.81
N ARG A 58 -1.82 4.42 -7.70
CA ARG A 58 -0.72 5.39 -7.64
C ARG A 58 -0.77 6.23 -6.36
N LEU A 59 -1.96 6.65 -5.94
CA LEU A 59 -2.17 7.36 -4.68
C LEU A 59 -1.79 6.49 -3.47
N MET A 60 -2.18 5.21 -3.44
CA MET A 60 -1.76 4.28 -2.40
C MET A 60 -0.24 4.14 -2.31
N ARG A 61 0.45 4.00 -3.45
CA ARG A 61 1.91 3.92 -3.48
C ARG A 61 2.59 5.18 -2.93
N TYR A 62 2.06 6.37 -3.26
CA TYR A 62 2.58 7.61 -2.70
C TYR A 62 2.37 7.69 -1.20
N SER A 63 1.20 7.31 -0.70
CA SER A 63 0.93 7.26 0.74
C SER A 63 1.90 6.32 1.47
N MET A 64 2.06 5.09 0.97
CA MET A 64 2.98 4.11 1.56
C MET A 64 4.44 4.59 1.51
N SER A 65 4.86 5.23 0.41
CA SER A 65 6.21 5.78 0.30
C SER A 65 6.46 6.93 1.27
N ALA A 66 5.49 7.82 1.47
CA ALA A 66 5.59 8.90 2.46
C ALA A 66 5.66 8.34 3.88
N MET A 67 4.83 7.35 4.20
CA MET A 67 4.89 6.65 5.48
C MET A 67 6.25 5.96 5.70
N GLN A 68 6.80 5.30 4.68
CA GLN A 68 8.12 4.65 4.77
C GLN A 68 9.23 5.67 5.03
N LYS A 69 9.25 6.80 4.31
CA LYS A 69 10.22 7.88 4.55
C LYS A 69 10.16 8.41 5.99
N HIS A 70 8.97 8.47 6.57
CA HIS A 70 8.81 8.87 7.97
C HIS A 70 9.46 7.85 8.92
N LEU A 71 9.28 6.54 8.68
CA LEU A 71 9.97 5.51 9.47
C LEU A 71 11.50 5.56 9.29
N ASP A 72 11.97 5.76 8.05
CA ASP A 72 13.40 5.86 7.72
C ASP A 72 14.06 7.06 8.41
N ALA A 73 13.30 8.11 8.75
CA ALA A 73 13.76 9.26 9.53
C ALA A 73 13.88 8.97 11.04
N GLY A 74 13.61 7.74 11.50
CA GLY A 74 13.78 7.29 12.88
C GLY A 74 12.51 7.36 13.73
N HIS A 75 11.37 7.72 13.15
CA HIS A 75 10.08 7.68 13.84
C HIS A 75 9.60 6.24 14.03
N LYS A 76 8.84 5.98 15.11
CA LYS A 76 8.42 4.63 15.51
C LYS A 76 6.97 4.27 15.16
N GLN A 77 6.20 5.23 14.65
CA GLN A 77 4.79 5.06 14.29
C GLN A 77 4.55 5.66 12.91
N LEU A 78 3.53 5.17 12.21
CA LEU A 78 3.16 5.69 10.90
C LEU A 78 2.41 7.03 11.05
N PRO A 79 2.68 8.02 10.18
CA PRO A 79 1.84 9.21 10.09
C PRO A 79 0.55 8.88 9.33
N LEU A 80 -0.53 9.61 9.62
CA LEU A 80 -1.69 9.58 8.75
C LEU A 80 -1.35 10.34 7.46
N VAL A 81 -1.40 9.66 6.31
CA VAL A 81 -1.17 10.28 5.00
C VAL A 81 -2.48 10.34 4.25
N PHE A 82 -2.89 11.55 3.88
CA PHE A 82 -4.11 11.78 3.10
C PHE A 82 -3.75 12.00 1.62
N PRO A 83 -3.98 11.00 0.74
CA PRO A 83 -3.63 11.13 -0.67
C PRO A 83 -4.64 12.00 -1.41
N ILE A 84 -4.21 13.19 -1.86
CA ILE A 84 -5.03 14.07 -2.71
C ILE A 84 -4.44 14.16 -4.11
N MET A 85 -5.32 14.08 -5.10
CA MET A 85 -5.01 14.36 -6.50
C MET A 85 -5.82 15.57 -6.98
N PHE A 86 -5.14 16.51 -7.61
CA PHE A 86 -5.81 17.58 -8.33
C PHE A 86 -5.96 17.21 -9.80
N TYR A 87 -7.20 17.16 -10.26
CA TYR A 87 -7.54 16.78 -11.63
C TYR A 87 -8.18 17.94 -12.38
N SER A 88 -7.63 18.26 -13.57
CA SER A 88 -8.20 19.25 -14.49
C SER A 88 -7.98 18.82 -15.95
N GLY A 89 -8.42 17.59 -16.25
CA GLY A 89 -8.42 17.10 -17.62
C GLY A 89 -9.68 17.46 -18.40
N GLU A 90 -9.60 17.35 -19.72
CA GLU A 90 -10.72 17.65 -20.64
C GLU A 90 -11.97 16.79 -20.36
N GLN A 91 -11.78 15.52 -19.94
CA GLN A 91 -12.87 14.65 -19.55
C GLN A 91 -13.25 14.88 -18.10
N SER A 92 -14.42 15.49 -17.85
CA SER A 92 -14.92 15.81 -16.51
C SER A 92 -16.36 15.30 -16.32
N PRO A 93 -16.72 14.72 -15.15
CA PRO A 93 -15.86 14.43 -14.00
C PRO A 93 -14.79 13.37 -14.31
N HIS A 94 -13.80 13.22 -13.42
CA HIS A 94 -12.74 12.22 -13.59
C HIS A 94 -13.35 10.81 -13.82
N PRO A 95 -12.96 10.10 -14.89
CA PRO A 95 -13.73 8.94 -15.36
C PRO A 95 -13.40 7.61 -14.66
N TYR A 96 -12.33 7.54 -13.85
CA TYR A 96 -11.91 6.30 -13.20
C TYR A 96 -12.11 6.34 -11.69
N SER A 97 -12.24 5.16 -11.08
CA SER A 97 -12.42 5.02 -9.64
C SER A 97 -11.21 5.54 -8.85
N THR A 98 -11.50 6.15 -7.71
CA THR A 98 -10.53 6.54 -6.68
C THR A 98 -10.42 5.52 -5.56
N ASN A 99 -11.22 4.45 -5.57
CA ASN A 99 -11.07 3.32 -4.66
C ASN A 99 -10.03 2.34 -5.22
N TRP A 100 -8.93 2.14 -4.49
CA TRP A 100 -7.82 1.31 -4.95
C TRP A 100 -8.18 -0.17 -5.11
N LEU A 101 -9.24 -0.64 -4.45
CA LEU A 101 -9.73 -2.01 -4.59
C LEU A 101 -10.34 -2.28 -5.97
N ASP A 102 -10.75 -1.24 -6.72
CA ASP A 102 -11.17 -1.36 -8.12
C ASP A 102 -10.01 -1.61 -9.09
N CYS A 103 -8.75 -1.55 -8.60
CA CYS A 103 -7.59 -1.86 -9.43
C CYS A 103 -7.35 -3.39 -9.56
N PHE A 104 -8.01 -4.21 -8.74
CA PHE A 104 -7.87 -5.67 -8.79
C PHE A 104 -8.90 -6.30 -9.74
N GLU A 105 -8.51 -7.40 -10.37
CA GLU A 105 -9.42 -8.20 -11.20
C GLU A 105 -10.56 -8.80 -10.36
N ASP A 106 -10.23 -9.37 -9.20
CA ASP A 106 -11.20 -9.82 -8.19
C ASP A 106 -11.26 -8.83 -7.02
N ARG A 107 -12.17 -7.86 -7.14
CA ARG A 107 -12.40 -6.85 -6.10
C ARG A 107 -12.83 -7.47 -4.77
N LYS A 108 -13.68 -8.50 -4.77
CA LYS A 108 -14.22 -9.10 -3.53
C LYS A 108 -13.12 -9.84 -2.77
N MET A 109 -12.26 -10.55 -3.48
CA MET A 109 -11.10 -11.18 -2.89
C MET A 109 -10.13 -10.13 -2.32
N ALA A 110 -9.85 -9.06 -3.06
CA ALA A 110 -9.02 -7.96 -2.57
C ALA A 110 -9.59 -7.31 -1.31
N GLU A 111 -10.90 -7.03 -1.27
CA GLU A 111 -11.60 -6.57 -0.06
C GLU A 111 -11.35 -7.52 1.11
N SER A 112 -11.56 -8.83 0.93
CA SER A 112 -11.37 -9.82 2.00
C SER A 112 -9.96 -9.87 2.58
N ILE A 113 -8.93 -9.51 1.79
CA ILE A 113 -7.52 -9.55 2.19
C ILE A 113 -7.09 -8.21 2.81
N TYR A 114 -7.43 -7.10 2.16
CA TYR A 114 -6.83 -5.80 2.47
C TYR A 114 -7.64 -4.93 3.42
N THR A 115 -8.87 -5.31 3.76
CA THR A 115 -9.67 -4.62 4.79
C THR A 115 -9.71 -5.37 6.12
N ASN A 116 -8.97 -6.46 6.25
CA ASN A 116 -8.86 -7.26 7.47
C ASN A 116 -7.41 -7.27 7.96
N ALA A 117 -7.21 -7.70 9.21
CA ALA A 117 -5.87 -7.99 9.70
C ALA A 117 -5.21 -9.04 8.79
N PHE A 118 -3.97 -8.77 8.38
CA PHE A 118 -3.22 -9.73 7.59
C PHE A 118 -2.99 -11.01 8.40
N LYS A 119 -3.24 -12.15 7.74
CA LYS A 119 -2.94 -13.45 8.33
C LYS A 119 -1.43 -13.62 8.37
N LEU A 120 -0.87 -13.65 9.57
CA LEU A 120 0.50 -14.11 9.80
C LEU A 120 0.47 -15.63 9.89
N ALA A 121 1.15 -16.31 8.98
CA ALA A 121 1.35 -17.75 9.05
C ALA A 121 2.44 -18.06 10.09
N ASP A 122 2.04 -18.19 11.36
CA ASP A 122 2.95 -18.58 12.44
C ASP A 122 3.14 -20.10 12.43
N VAL A 123 4.25 -20.54 11.85
CA VAL A 123 4.60 -21.96 11.76
C VAL A 123 4.87 -22.56 13.14
N THR A 124 5.22 -21.74 14.14
CA THR A 124 5.54 -22.21 15.50
C THR A 124 4.32 -22.72 16.25
N THR A 125 3.12 -22.26 15.88
CA THR A 125 1.87 -22.66 16.52
C THR A 125 1.23 -23.90 15.91
N LEU A 126 1.74 -24.40 14.79
CA LEU A 126 1.21 -25.59 14.13
C LEU A 126 1.54 -26.83 14.96
N ASP A 127 0.61 -27.77 15.07
CA ASP A 127 0.89 -29.06 15.71
C ASP A 127 1.80 -29.93 14.82
N ASP A 128 2.76 -30.64 15.42
CA ASP A 128 3.67 -31.48 14.63
C ASP A 128 2.92 -32.64 13.96
N GLY A 129 1.92 -33.22 14.63
CA GLY A 129 1.05 -34.23 14.04
C GLY A 129 0.24 -33.70 12.86
N GLU A 130 -0.24 -32.46 12.92
CA GLU A 130 -0.88 -31.78 11.77
C GLU A 130 0.11 -31.56 10.62
N ILE A 131 1.33 -31.10 10.92
CA ILE A 131 2.37 -30.91 9.89
C ILE A 131 2.68 -32.25 9.20
N MET A 132 2.80 -33.33 9.97
CA MET A 132 3.11 -34.68 9.48
C MET A 132 2.02 -35.28 8.56
N GLN A 133 0.79 -34.76 8.57
CA GLN A 133 -0.26 -35.18 7.63
C GLN A 133 -0.04 -34.65 6.21
N HIS A 134 0.83 -33.66 6.04
CA HIS A 134 1.15 -33.09 4.74
C HIS A 134 2.28 -33.85 4.06
N LYS A 135 2.31 -33.84 2.71
CA LYS A 135 3.32 -34.57 1.93
C LYS A 135 4.59 -33.73 1.78
N ARG A 136 4.76 -33.08 0.63
CA ARG A 136 6.01 -32.43 0.21
C ARG A 136 6.51 -31.30 1.12
N MET A 137 5.62 -30.68 1.90
CA MET A 137 5.97 -29.54 2.75
C MET A 137 6.22 -29.91 4.22
N ALA A 138 5.85 -31.11 4.67
CA ALA A 138 5.91 -31.45 6.09
C ALA A 138 7.34 -31.34 6.64
N LEU A 139 8.33 -31.86 5.91
CA LEU A 139 9.73 -31.84 6.34
C LEU A 139 10.26 -30.40 6.47
N LEU A 140 10.03 -29.57 5.45
CA LEU A 140 10.47 -28.17 5.46
C LEU A 140 9.77 -27.37 6.56
N THR A 141 8.46 -27.60 6.77
CA THR A 141 7.69 -26.93 7.81
C THR A 141 8.15 -27.33 9.21
N LEU A 142 8.44 -28.62 9.46
CA LEU A 142 9.01 -29.09 10.73
C LEU A 142 10.38 -28.48 11.03
N ILE A 143 11.27 -28.47 10.03
CA ILE A 143 12.59 -27.85 10.18
C ILE A 143 12.44 -26.34 10.45
N GLN A 144 11.55 -25.66 9.73
CA GLN A 144 11.31 -24.23 9.91
C GLN A 144 10.70 -23.92 11.28
N LYS A 145 9.74 -24.73 11.74
CA LYS A 145 9.12 -24.62 13.07
C LYS A 145 10.18 -24.65 14.17
N HIS A 146 11.11 -25.59 14.05
CA HIS A 146 12.12 -25.90 15.06
C HIS A 146 13.49 -25.29 14.75
N ILE A 147 13.55 -24.23 13.93
CA ILE A 147 14.82 -23.63 13.47
C ILE A 147 15.73 -23.11 14.60
N GLN A 148 15.18 -22.91 15.80
CA GLN A 148 15.93 -22.49 16.99
C GLN A 148 16.50 -23.66 17.80
N ILE A 149 16.07 -24.91 17.54
CA ILE A 149 16.60 -26.11 18.19
C ILE A 149 18.00 -26.37 17.62
N ARG A 150 18.98 -26.50 18.53
CA ARG A 150 20.38 -26.72 18.14
C ARG A 150 20.71 -28.20 17.94
N ASP A 151 19.98 -29.08 18.62
CA ASP A 151 20.15 -30.53 18.52
C ASP A 151 19.04 -31.13 17.65
N MET A 152 19.37 -31.40 16.38
CA MET A 152 18.44 -31.97 15.41
C MET A 152 18.07 -33.42 15.70
N THR A 153 18.74 -34.09 16.63
CA THR A 153 18.40 -35.48 16.99
C THR A 153 17.03 -35.57 17.66
N GLU A 154 16.55 -34.47 18.26
CA GLU A 154 15.21 -34.36 18.85
C GLU A 154 14.08 -34.49 17.82
N LEU A 155 14.37 -34.30 16.53
CA LEU A 155 13.40 -34.38 15.42
C LEU A 155 13.64 -35.58 14.50
N MET A 156 14.59 -36.46 14.86
CA MET A 156 15.09 -37.49 13.96
C MET A 156 14.00 -38.51 13.59
N ASN A 157 13.09 -38.82 14.53
CA ASN A 157 12.01 -39.77 14.28
C ASN A 157 11.00 -39.20 13.27
N GLU A 158 10.61 -37.94 13.42
CA GLU A 158 9.69 -37.25 12.53
C GLU A 158 10.32 -37.09 11.13
N ILE A 159 11.60 -36.70 11.07
CA ILE A 159 12.33 -36.53 9.80
C ILE A 159 12.42 -37.86 9.05
N VAL A 160 12.81 -38.94 9.71
CA VAL A 160 12.92 -40.27 9.09
C VAL A 160 11.57 -40.76 8.58
N THR A 161 10.47 -40.43 9.27
CA THR A 161 9.12 -40.82 8.85
C THR A 161 8.66 -40.10 7.58
N LEU A 162 9.25 -38.95 7.26
CA LEU A 162 8.89 -38.12 6.10
C LEU A 162 9.78 -38.32 4.87
N LEU A 163 10.88 -39.07 4.98
CA LEU A 163 11.81 -39.40 3.90
C LEU A 163 11.43 -40.73 3.22
#